data_AF-A0A5Q0UEW6-F1
#
_entry.id   AF-A0A5Q0UEW6-F1
#
_cell.length_a   1.000
_cell.length_b   1.000
_cell.length_c   1.000
_cell.angle_alpha   90.00
_cell.angle_beta   90.00
_cell.angle_gamma   90.00
#
_symmetry.space_group_name_H-M   'P 1'
#
loop_
_entity.id
_entity.type
_entity.pdbx_description
1 polymer ?
#
loop_
_entity_poly.entity_id
_entity_poly.type
_entity_poly.pdbx_seq_one_letter_code
_entity_poly.pdbx_strand_id
1 'polypeptide(L)'
;MKADFQQGNESFERFSSPEPLWQGDYERLEIKYIPTNYTGKIETNLSLQYCDQEKQIDSFNFNVTENTTINSTVDSRTVSSNHESSKIEIKGDTLIPQEEPSYWKTSSAQIINGTAEIEYDAPIFDRQEEITYTVIEDGEIIGSTTVGFKPEPTLKEKIIDKKLEVLTGLLTASILFNILLVLKQKGILARLQSLEYQLPDFKKQD
;
A
#
# COMPACT_ATOMS: atom_id res chain seq x y z
N MET A 1 16.32 -12.92 -7.13
CA MET A 1 17.02 -12.96 -8.44
C MET A 1 16.36 -11.98 -9.39
N LYS A 2 16.99 -11.68 -10.51
CA LYS A 2 16.46 -10.81 -11.57
C LYS A 2 16.39 -11.60 -12.88
N ALA A 3 15.34 -11.41 -13.66
CA ALA A 3 15.24 -11.88 -15.03
C ALA A 3 15.03 -10.71 -15.98
N ASP A 4 15.91 -10.61 -16.98
CA ASP A 4 15.84 -9.61 -18.04
C ASP A 4 15.15 -10.24 -19.25
N PHE A 5 14.00 -9.68 -19.64
CA PHE A 5 13.22 -10.14 -20.79
C PHE A 5 13.46 -9.22 -21.98
N GLN A 6 13.64 -9.82 -23.17
CA GLN A 6 13.68 -9.11 -24.44
C GLN A 6 12.50 -9.55 -25.30
N GLN A 7 11.65 -8.58 -25.64
CA GLN A 7 10.40 -8.76 -26.36
C GLN A 7 10.36 -7.83 -27.57
N GLY A 8 10.81 -8.31 -28.73
CA GLY A 8 10.95 -7.46 -29.92
C GLY A 8 12.00 -6.36 -29.70
N ASN A 9 11.55 -5.10 -29.56
CA ASN A 9 12.42 -3.94 -29.30
C ASN A 9 12.35 -3.45 -27.84
N GLU A 10 11.55 -4.09 -27.00
CA GLU A 10 11.37 -3.71 -25.60
C GLU A 10 12.15 -4.64 -24.69
N SER A 11 12.72 -4.08 -23.62
CA SER A 11 13.36 -4.83 -22.55
C SER A 11 12.79 -4.42 -21.20
N PHE A 12 12.49 -5.39 -20.35
CA PHE A 12 12.01 -5.14 -19.00
C PHE A 12 12.55 -6.19 -18.05
N GLU A 13 12.64 -5.82 -16.77
CA GLU A 13 13.17 -6.66 -15.70
C GLU A 13 12.00 -7.21 -14.87
N ARG A 14 12.14 -8.44 -14.38
CA ARG A 14 11.25 -9.03 -13.37
C ARG A 14 12.05 -9.65 -12.25
N PHE A 15 11.53 -9.57 -11.04
CA PHE A 15 12.18 -10.15 -9.87
C PHE A 15 11.51 -11.44 -9.45
N SER A 16 12.20 -12.28 -8.68
CA SER A 16 11.54 -13.35 -7.93
C SER A 16 11.07 -12.78 -6.59
N SER A 17 10.03 -13.36 -5.97
CA SER A 17 9.72 -13.07 -4.57
C SER A 17 10.99 -13.18 -3.70
N PRO A 18 11.25 -12.26 -2.75
CA PRO A 18 12.45 -12.31 -1.92
C PRO A 18 12.13 -13.10 -0.67
N GLU A 19 12.22 -14.41 -0.75
CA GLU A 19 12.25 -15.23 0.47
C GLU A 19 13.70 -15.29 1.00
N PRO A 20 13.92 -14.92 2.28
CA PRO A 20 15.24 -15.02 2.88
C PRO A 20 15.59 -16.49 3.12
N LEU A 21 16.64 -16.97 2.43
CA LEU A 21 17.13 -18.33 2.60
C LEU A 21 18.22 -18.41 3.66
N TRP A 22 18.13 -19.40 4.55
CA TRP A 22 19.22 -19.74 5.45
C TRP A 22 20.32 -20.54 4.74
N GLN A 23 21.50 -20.60 5.35
CA GLN A 23 22.62 -21.34 4.80
C GLN A 23 22.29 -22.85 4.72
N GLY A 24 22.28 -23.39 3.51
CA GLY A 24 21.97 -24.79 3.26
C GLY A 24 20.51 -25.05 2.88
N ASP A 25 19.65 -24.04 2.94
CA ASP A 25 18.28 -24.13 2.44
C ASP A 25 18.26 -24.09 0.91
N TYR A 26 17.20 -24.68 0.35
CA TYR A 26 16.89 -24.66 -1.06
C TYR A 26 15.45 -24.20 -1.24
N GLU A 27 15.23 -23.38 -2.25
CA GLU A 27 13.89 -22.93 -2.59
C GLU A 27 13.73 -22.91 -4.11
N ARG A 28 12.49 -23.13 -4.54
CA ARG A 28 12.14 -23.07 -5.94
C ARG A 28 11.85 -21.63 -6.31
N LEU A 29 12.74 -21.06 -7.13
CA LEU A 29 12.51 -19.76 -7.73
C LEU A 29 11.36 -19.81 -8.73
N GLU A 30 10.42 -18.88 -8.61
CA GLU A 30 9.35 -18.68 -9.58
C GLU A 30 9.35 -17.23 -10.06
N ILE A 31 9.40 -17.04 -11.38
CA ILE A 31 9.22 -15.75 -12.04
C ILE A 31 8.02 -15.90 -12.95
N LYS A 32 6.98 -15.11 -12.67
CA LYS A 32 5.75 -15.13 -13.45
C LYS A 32 5.75 -13.96 -14.41
N TYR A 33 5.43 -14.24 -15.67
CA TYR A 33 5.36 -13.24 -16.72
C TYR A 33 4.17 -13.55 -17.64
N ILE A 34 3.39 -12.52 -17.94
CA ILE A 34 2.25 -12.60 -18.85
C ILE A 34 2.58 -11.76 -20.09
N PRO A 35 2.77 -12.37 -21.27
CA PRO A 35 2.98 -11.64 -22.52
C PRO A 35 1.67 -11.00 -22.99
N THR A 36 1.41 -9.79 -22.52
CA THR A 36 0.26 -9.00 -22.98
C THR A 36 0.59 -8.37 -24.34
N ASN A 37 -0.29 -8.52 -25.33
CA ASN A 37 -0.18 -7.84 -26.63
C ASN A 37 1.09 -8.17 -27.44
N TYR A 38 1.71 -9.33 -27.20
CA TYR A 38 2.90 -9.76 -27.96
C TYR A 38 2.84 -11.22 -28.36
N THR A 39 3.18 -11.45 -29.63
CA THR A 39 3.41 -12.78 -30.19
C THR A 39 4.77 -12.79 -30.86
N GLY A 40 5.59 -13.78 -30.56
CA GLY A 40 6.95 -13.88 -31.09
C GLY A 40 7.92 -14.50 -30.11
N LYS A 41 9.20 -14.43 -30.47
CA LYS A 41 10.28 -14.99 -29.68
C LYS A 41 10.62 -14.06 -28.52
N ILE A 42 10.64 -14.63 -27.32
CA ILE A 42 11.09 -13.96 -26.10
C ILE A 42 12.41 -14.61 -25.70
N GLU A 43 13.40 -13.76 -25.41
CA GLU A 43 14.69 -14.17 -24.87
C GLU A 43 14.79 -13.66 -23.44
N THR A 44 15.15 -14.55 -22.50
CA THR A 44 15.22 -14.22 -21.08
C THR A 44 16.58 -14.63 -20.53
N ASN A 45 17.22 -13.70 -19.83
CA ASN A 45 18.45 -13.95 -19.09
C ASN A 45 18.15 -13.91 -17.59
N LEU A 46 18.50 -14.98 -16.88
CA LEU A 46 18.33 -15.06 -15.43
C LEU A 46 19.67 -14.71 -14.77
N SER A 47 19.67 -13.71 -13.90
CA SER A 47 20.83 -13.28 -13.13
C SER A 47 20.57 -13.26 -11.63
N LEU A 48 21.63 -13.50 -10.86
CA LEU A 48 21.65 -13.35 -9.41
C LEU A 48 22.62 -12.22 -9.06
N GLN A 49 22.13 -11.28 -8.27
CA GLN A 49 22.94 -10.22 -7.69
C GLN A 49 23.31 -10.57 -6.25
N TYR A 50 24.60 -10.53 -5.91
CA TYR A 50 25.11 -10.73 -4.56
C TYR A 50 26.41 -9.94 -4.35
N CYS A 51 26.55 -9.26 -3.22
CA CYS A 51 27.77 -8.51 -2.84
C CYS A 51 28.32 -7.61 -3.98
N ASP A 52 27.45 -6.79 -4.59
CA ASP A 52 27.75 -5.90 -5.72
C ASP A 52 28.25 -6.60 -7.01
N GLN A 53 28.06 -7.92 -7.10
CA GLN A 53 28.34 -8.72 -8.29
C GLN A 53 27.03 -9.21 -8.89
N GLU A 54 26.95 -9.19 -10.20
CA GLU A 54 25.87 -9.84 -10.96
C GLU A 54 26.44 -11.04 -11.69
N LYS A 55 25.79 -12.20 -11.53
CA LYS A 55 26.16 -13.43 -12.21
C LYS A 55 24.96 -13.99 -12.95
N GLN A 56 25.10 -14.16 -14.26
CA GLN A 56 24.13 -14.88 -15.05
C GLN A 56 24.15 -16.37 -14.68
N ILE A 57 22.96 -16.91 -14.40
CA ILE A 57 22.75 -18.30 -14.01
C ILE A 57 22.26 -19.11 -15.20
N ASP A 58 21.34 -18.56 -15.98
CA ASP A 58 20.73 -19.26 -17.09
C ASP A 58 20.27 -18.29 -18.19
N SER A 59 19.99 -18.83 -19.37
CA SER A 59 19.26 -18.13 -20.42
C SER A 59 18.34 -19.09 -21.15
N PHE A 60 17.13 -18.63 -21.40
CA PHE A 60 16.12 -19.41 -22.11
C PHE A 60 15.45 -18.55 -23.17
N ASN A 61 14.93 -19.23 -24.18
CA ASN A 61 14.12 -18.61 -25.20
C ASN A 61 12.84 -19.43 -25.42
N PHE A 62 11.75 -18.74 -25.68
CA PHE A 62 10.46 -19.37 -25.95
C PHE A 62 9.69 -18.53 -26.96
N ASN A 63 8.73 -19.17 -27.63
CA ASN A 63 7.90 -18.51 -28.64
C ASN A 63 6.46 -18.41 -28.15
N VAL A 64 5.95 -17.20 -28.08
CA VAL A 64 4.57 -16.91 -27.71
C VAL A 64 3.73 -16.89 -28.97
N THR A 65 2.84 -17.88 -29.11
CA THR A 65 1.99 -18.05 -30.30
C THR A 65 0.64 -17.36 -30.18
N GLU A 66 0.17 -17.13 -28.95
CA GLU A 66 -1.15 -16.60 -28.67
C GLU A 66 -1.05 -15.24 -27.99
N ASN A 67 -1.83 -14.28 -28.49
CA ASN A 67 -1.92 -12.98 -27.87
C ASN A 67 -2.93 -13.04 -26.72
N THR A 68 -2.50 -12.65 -25.52
CA THR A 68 -3.38 -12.55 -24.36
C THR A 68 -3.86 -11.10 -24.19
N THR A 69 -5.18 -10.90 -24.19
CA THR A 69 -5.82 -9.59 -23.96
C THR A 69 -6.65 -9.63 -22.70
N ILE A 70 -6.48 -8.63 -21.83
CA ILE A 70 -7.16 -8.53 -20.54
C ILE A 70 -8.29 -7.52 -20.72
N ASN A 71 -9.52 -8.02 -20.81
CA ASN A 71 -10.68 -7.19 -21.17
C ASN A 71 -11.60 -6.86 -19.99
N SER A 72 -11.47 -7.60 -18.88
CA SER A 72 -12.28 -7.45 -17.68
C SER A 72 -11.51 -6.75 -16.57
N THR A 73 -12.19 -5.90 -15.81
CA THR A 73 -11.68 -5.33 -14.57
C THR A 73 -12.29 -6.09 -13.39
N VAL A 74 -11.45 -6.48 -12.44
CA VAL A 74 -11.85 -7.12 -11.18
C VAL A 74 -11.85 -6.05 -10.08
N ASP A 75 -12.97 -5.94 -9.37
CA ASP A 75 -13.08 -5.05 -8.22
C ASP A 75 -12.09 -5.47 -7.14
N SER A 76 -11.31 -4.52 -6.66
CA SER A 76 -10.42 -4.71 -5.51
C SER A 76 -10.56 -3.57 -4.52
N ARG A 77 -10.14 -3.85 -3.28
CA ARG A 77 -10.15 -2.87 -2.21
C ARG A 77 -8.86 -2.95 -1.41
N THR A 78 -8.14 -1.84 -1.33
CA THR A 78 -7.02 -1.72 -0.38
C THR A 78 -7.57 -1.69 1.05
N VAL A 79 -7.25 -2.72 1.83
CA VAL A 79 -7.66 -2.90 3.24
C VAL A 79 -6.74 -2.11 4.16
N SER A 80 -5.42 -2.23 3.94
CA SER A 80 -4.40 -1.52 4.70
C SER A 80 -3.15 -1.33 3.86
N SER A 81 -2.43 -0.24 4.06
CA SER A 81 -1.13 0.00 3.42
C SER A 81 -0.20 0.60 4.48
N ASN A 82 1.01 0.06 4.55
CA ASN A 82 2.09 0.52 5.44
C ASN A 82 3.38 0.77 4.61
N HIS A 83 4.54 0.92 5.24
CA HIS A 83 5.82 1.22 4.58
C HIS A 83 6.46 0.04 3.83
N GLU A 84 6.10 -1.19 4.17
CA GLU A 84 6.71 -2.43 3.65
C GLU A 84 5.72 -3.31 2.88
N SER A 85 4.41 -3.15 3.13
CA SER A 85 3.38 -3.98 2.53
C SER A 85 2.03 -3.27 2.38
N SER A 86 1.26 -3.72 1.39
CA SER A 86 -0.15 -3.38 1.21
C SER A 86 -1.00 -4.64 1.16
N LYS A 87 -2.15 -4.60 1.84
CA LYS A 87 -3.13 -5.69 1.86
C LYS A 87 -4.33 -5.28 1.02
N ILE A 88 -4.64 -6.11 0.04
CA ILE A 88 -5.73 -5.88 -0.91
C ILE A 88 -6.71 -7.03 -0.83
N GLU A 89 -7.99 -6.71 -0.70
CA GLU A 89 -9.08 -7.66 -0.78
C GLU A 89 -9.52 -7.78 -2.25
N ILE A 90 -9.46 -9.00 -2.78
CA ILE A 90 -9.77 -9.31 -4.19
C ILE A 90 -10.09 -10.79 -4.36
N LYS A 91 -10.93 -11.12 -5.35
CA LYS A 91 -11.24 -12.50 -5.77
C LYS A 91 -10.20 -13.00 -6.79
N GLY A 92 -9.70 -14.22 -6.59
CA GLY A 92 -8.75 -14.91 -7.46
C GLY A 92 -7.74 -15.71 -6.64
N ASP A 93 -6.70 -16.22 -7.31
CA ASP A 93 -5.64 -17.01 -6.69
C ASP A 93 -4.30 -16.28 -6.66
N THR A 94 -3.98 -15.51 -7.70
CA THR A 94 -2.68 -14.82 -7.82
C THR A 94 -2.82 -13.47 -8.50
N LEU A 95 -2.07 -12.49 -8.01
CA LEU A 95 -1.85 -11.18 -8.63
C LEU A 95 -0.47 -11.15 -9.28
N ILE A 96 -0.41 -10.67 -10.52
CA ILE A 96 0.84 -10.44 -11.25
C ILE A 96 0.84 -8.98 -11.74
N PRO A 97 1.83 -8.14 -11.35
CA PRO A 97 1.92 -6.76 -11.78
C PRO A 97 2.21 -6.67 -13.27
N GLN A 98 1.46 -5.83 -13.99
CA GLN A 98 1.71 -5.56 -15.40
C GLN A 98 2.99 -4.77 -15.60
N GLU A 99 3.26 -3.82 -14.71
CA GLU A 99 4.48 -3.03 -14.65
C GLU A 99 5.13 -3.23 -13.28
N GLU A 100 6.44 -3.48 -13.24
CA GLU A 100 7.20 -3.67 -11.99
C GLU A 100 8.26 -2.57 -11.85
N PRO A 101 7.98 -1.50 -11.08
CA PRO A 101 8.99 -0.57 -10.64
C PRO A 101 10.16 -1.24 -9.90
N SER A 102 11.35 -0.67 -10.07
CA SER A 102 12.62 -1.23 -9.57
C SER A 102 12.75 -1.35 -8.04
N TYR A 103 11.86 -0.73 -7.28
CA TYR A 103 11.80 -0.81 -5.82
C TYR A 103 10.87 -1.92 -5.31
N TRP A 104 10.22 -2.65 -6.22
CA TRP A 104 9.46 -3.82 -5.82
C TRP A 104 10.34 -5.04 -5.62
N LYS A 105 10.03 -5.67 -4.50
CA LYS A 105 10.65 -6.89 -4.05
C LYS A 105 9.88 -8.11 -4.54
N THR A 106 8.57 -7.98 -4.76
CA THR A 106 7.68 -9.09 -5.15
C THR A 106 7.07 -8.89 -6.53
N SER A 107 7.30 -9.85 -7.44
CA SER A 107 6.73 -9.88 -8.79
C SER A 107 5.39 -10.60 -8.88
N SER A 108 4.92 -11.23 -7.80
CA SER A 108 3.56 -11.77 -7.73
C SER A 108 3.14 -11.93 -6.29
N ALA A 109 1.84 -11.83 -6.03
CA ALA A 109 1.27 -12.02 -4.71
C ALA A 109 0.18 -13.09 -4.76
N GLN A 110 0.23 -14.04 -3.83
CA GLN A 110 -0.83 -15.05 -3.69
C GLN A 110 -2.02 -14.45 -2.94
N ILE A 111 -3.23 -14.80 -3.38
CA ILE A 111 -4.48 -14.41 -2.73
C ILE A 111 -4.86 -15.53 -1.76
N ILE A 112 -4.79 -15.25 -0.46
CA ILE A 112 -5.13 -16.20 0.60
C ILE A 112 -6.39 -15.68 1.29
N ASN A 113 -7.47 -16.46 1.23
CA ASN A 113 -8.78 -16.10 1.79
C ASN A 113 -9.31 -14.75 1.25
N GLY A 114 -9.13 -14.49 -0.05
CA GLY A 114 -9.57 -13.25 -0.69
C GLY A 114 -8.72 -12.02 -0.36
N THR A 115 -7.56 -12.21 0.30
CA THR A 115 -6.62 -11.12 0.59
C THR A 115 -5.25 -11.44 0.00
N ALA A 116 -4.67 -10.49 -0.74
CA ALA A 116 -3.28 -10.53 -1.17
C ALA A 116 -2.45 -9.51 -0.37
N GLU A 117 -1.24 -9.92 0.03
CA GLU A 117 -0.24 -9.04 0.63
C GLU A 117 0.86 -8.79 -0.40
N ILE A 118 1.10 -7.52 -0.71
CA ILE A 118 2.08 -7.07 -1.68
C ILE A 118 3.20 -6.37 -0.93
N GLU A 119 4.40 -6.92 -0.99
CA GLU A 119 5.57 -6.39 -0.30
C GLU A 119 6.40 -5.49 -1.20
N TYR A 120 6.86 -4.38 -0.63
CA TYR A 120 7.59 -3.35 -1.33
C TYR A 120 8.60 -2.66 -0.44
N ASP A 121 9.73 -2.27 -1.01
CA ASP A 121 10.69 -1.41 -0.33
C ASP A 121 10.46 0.01 -0.83
N ALA A 122 9.39 0.65 -0.36
CA ALA A 122 9.01 1.95 -0.90
C ALA A 122 10.13 2.97 -0.64
N PRO A 123 10.71 3.61 -1.68
CA PRO A 123 11.32 4.91 -1.51
C PRO A 123 10.40 5.83 -0.71
N ILE A 124 10.98 6.82 -0.03
CA ILE A 124 10.22 7.90 0.58
C ILE A 124 9.50 8.64 -0.56
N PHE A 125 8.27 8.24 -0.87
CA PHE A 125 7.49 8.78 -1.99
C PHE A 125 6.61 9.93 -1.54
N ASP A 126 6.68 11.03 -2.29
CA ASP A 126 5.73 12.16 -2.22
C ASP A 126 4.54 11.99 -3.18
N ARG A 127 4.41 10.86 -3.89
CA ARG A 127 3.43 10.67 -4.97
C ARG A 127 2.52 9.46 -4.73
N GLN A 128 1.24 9.65 -5.01
CA GLN A 128 0.28 8.56 -5.17
C GLN A 128 0.66 7.79 -6.43
N GLU A 129 0.90 6.50 -6.28
CA GLU A 129 1.18 5.59 -7.38
C GLU A 129 0.04 4.59 -7.48
N GLU A 130 -0.36 4.32 -8.72
CA GLU A 130 -1.38 3.34 -9.07
C GLU A 130 -0.71 2.28 -9.92
N ILE A 131 -0.89 1.01 -9.56
CA ILE A 131 -0.37 -0.10 -10.35
C ILE A 131 -1.47 -1.06 -10.71
N THR A 132 -1.39 -1.51 -11.96
CA THR A 132 -2.30 -2.49 -12.53
C THR A 132 -1.73 -3.89 -12.35
N TYR A 133 -2.52 -4.75 -11.72
CA TYR A 133 -2.28 -6.17 -11.56
C TYR A 133 -3.20 -6.96 -12.47
N THR A 134 -2.67 -8.01 -13.07
CA THR A 134 -3.47 -9.07 -13.68
C THR A 134 -3.83 -10.10 -12.62
N VAL A 135 -5.10 -10.48 -12.59
CA VAL A 135 -5.66 -11.44 -11.64
C VAL A 135 -5.83 -12.78 -12.33
N ILE A 136 -5.32 -13.83 -11.69
CA ILE A 136 -5.39 -15.22 -12.17
C ILE A 136 -6.25 -16.04 -11.21
N GLU A 137 -7.15 -16.87 -11.75
CA GLU A 137 -7.96 -17.88 -11.04
C GLU A 137 -7.87 -19.18 -11.84
N ASP A 138 -7.51 -20.30 -11.19
CA ASP A 138 -7.32 -21.61 -11.80
C ASP A 138 -6.36 -21.64 -13.01
N GLY A 139 -5.38 -20.74 -13.03
CA GLY A 139 -4.41 -20.60 -14.12
C GLY A 139 -4.90 -19.80 -15.33
N GLU A 140 -6.14 -19.32 -15.31
CA GLU A 140 -6.71 -18.44 -16.33
C GLU A 140 -6.74 -16.99 -15.86
N ILE A 141 -6.62 -16.05 -16.81
CA ILE A 141 -6.71 -14.62 -16.50
C ILE A 141 -8.18 -14.23 -16.42
N ILE A 142 -8.61 -13.81 -15.23
CA ILE A 142 -9.98 -13.37 -14.99
C ILE A 142 -10.18 -11.86 -15.19
N GLY A 143 -9.09 -11.08 -15.17
CA GLY A 143 -9.12 -9.65 -15.43
C GLY A 143 -7.92 -8.89 -14.87
N SER A 144 -8.04 -7.57 -14.79
CA SER A 144 -7.05 -6.69 -14.14
C SER A 144 -7.67 -5.88 -13.01
N THR A 145 -6.85 -5.45 -12.07
CA THR A 145 -7.24 -4.52 -11.02
C THR A 145 -6.19 -3.44 -10.84
N THR A 146 -6.59 -2.26 -10.42
CA THR A 146 -5.65 -1.16 -10.13
C THR A 146 -5.62 -0.90 -8.64
N VAL A 147 -4.43 -0.96 -8.06
CA VAL A 147 -4.19 -0.73 -6.64
C VAL A 147 -3.50 0.61 -6.49
N GLY A 148 -4.15 1.52 -5.75
CA GLY A 148 -3.56 2.77 -5.33
C GLY A 148 -2.81 2.61 -4.02
N PHE A 149 -1.56 3.08 -3.98
CA PHE A 149 -0.73 3.12 -2.78
C PHE A 149 -0.77 4.52 -2.19
N LYS A 150 -0.97 4.62 -0.87
CA LYS A 150 -1.00 5.91 -0.18
C LYS A 150 0.39 6.24 0.34
N PRO A 151 0.95 7.41 -0.03
CA PRO A 151 2.24 7.83 0.51
C PRO A 151 2.14 8.03 2.03
N GLU A 152 3.16 7.59 2.76
CA GLU A 152 3.32 7.94 4.16
C GLU A 152 3.93 9.35 4.28
N PRO A 153 3.49 10.18 5.25
CA PRO A 153 4.08 11.49 5.46
C PRO A 153 5.54 11.36 5.89
N THR A 154 6.39 12.19 5.31
CA THR A 154 7.82 12.22 5.61
C THR A 154 8.08 12.60 7.07
N LEU A 155 9.27 12.31 7.61
CA LEU A 155 9.64 12.75 8.98
C LEU A 155 9.46 14.26 9.18
N LYS A 156 9.70 15.06 8.13
CA LYS A 156 9.50 16.52 8.18
C LYS A 156 8.03 16.87 8.30
N GLU A 157 7.16 16.24 7.52
CA GLU A 157 5.71 16.44 7.60
C GLU A 157 5.16 15.96 8.95
N LYS A 158 5.57 14.77 9.42
CA LYS A 158 5.25 14.27 10.76
C LYS A 158 5.64 15.28 11.87
N ILE A 159 6.79 15.95 11.72
CA ILE A 159 7.23 17.00 12.67
C ILE A 159 6.40 18.30 12.52
N ILE A 160 6.09 18.72 11.29
CA ILE A 160 5.29 19.92 11.02
C ILE A 160 3.88 19.72 11.58
N ASP A 161 3.24 18.60 11.28
CA ASP A 161 1.89 18.27 11.76
C ASP A 161 1.84 18.25 13.28
N LYS A 162 2.82 17.61 13.93
CA LYS A 162 2.89 17.58 15.40
C LYS A 162 3.12 18.97 16.00
N LYS A 163 3.93 19.82 15.35
CA LYS A 163 4.12 21.22 15.78
C LYS A 163 2.84 22.03 15.59
N LEU A 164 2.12 21.82 14.48
CA LEU A 164 0.87 22.49 14.17
C LEU A 164 -0.22 22.09 15.18
N GLU A 165 -0.31 20.81 15.53
CA GLU A 165 -1.22 20.28 16.54
C GLU A 165 -0.97 20.92 17.91
N VAL A 166 0.30 21.00 18.34
CA VAL A 166 0.69 21.69 19.59
C VAL A 166 0.33 23.18 19.56
N LEU A 167 0.62 23.87 18.44
CA LEU A 167 0.26 25.27 18.26
C LEU A 167 -1.25 25.49 18.32
N THR A 168 -2.03 24.62 17.68
CA THR A 168 -3.49 24.67 17.65
C THR A 168 -4.06 24.41 19.05
N GLY A 169 -3.48 23.45 19.78
CA GLY A 169 -3.82 23.16 21.18
C GLY A 169 -3.53 24.34 22.12
N LEU A 170 -2.39 25.01 21.96
CA LEU A 170 -2.06 26.20 22.75
C LEU A 170 -2.99 27.38 22.42
N LEU A 171 -3.31 27.58 21.14
CA LEU A 171 -4.17 28.67 20.69
C LEU A 171 -5.61 28.49 21.18
N THR A 172 -6.15 27.27 21.09
CA THR A 172 -7.47 26.93 21.65
C THR A 172 -7.50 27.09 23.17
N ALA A 173 -6.47 26.64 23.89
CA ALA A 173 -6.35 26.85 25.34
C ALA A 173 -6.28 28.34 25.71
N SER A 174 -5.55 29.14 24.94
CA SER A 174 -5.45 30.60 25.14
C SER A 174 -6.79 31.31 24.94
N ILE A 175 -7.55 30.93 23.90
CA ILE A 175 -8.90 31.46 23.67
C ILE A 175 -9.82 31.08 24.83
N LEU A 176 -9.83 29.80 25.24
CA LEU A 176 -10.65 29.33 26.36
C LEU A 176 -10.30 30.07 27.66
N PHE A 177 -9.02 30.30 27.93
CA PHE A 177 -8.57 31.04 29.11
C PHE A 177 -9.03 32.49 29.08
N ASN A 178 -8.95 33.16 27.92
CA ASN A 178 -9.46 34.52 27.76
C ASN A 178 -10.99 34.60 27.92
N ILE A 179 -11.74 33.64 27.37
CA ILE A 179 -13.19 33.54 27.58
C ILE A 179 -13.50 33.37 29.08
N LEU A 180 -12.77 32.50 29.77
CA LEU A 180 -12.95 32.24 31.20
C LEU A 180 -12.64 33.48 32.05
N LEU A 181 -11.60 34.24 31.70
CA LEU A 181 -11.29 35.53 32.33
C LEU A 181 -12.41 36.56 32.13
N VAL A 182 -12.97 36.67 30.92
CA VAL A 182 -14.09 37.58 30.64
C VAL A 182 -15.35 37.17 31.42
N LEU A 183 -15.66 35.87 31.49
CA LEU A 183 -16.78 35.35 32.27
C LEU A 183 -16.60 35.60 33.78
N LYS A 184 -15.38 35.49 34.28
CA LYS A 184 -15.03 35.80 35.67
C LYS A 184 -15.15 37.30 35.96
N GLN A 185 -14.63 38.15 35.08
CA GLN A 185 -14.67 39.61 35.22
C GLN A 185 -16.11 40.15 35.14
N LYS A 186 -16.95 39.59 34.26
CA LYS A 186 -18.37 39.95 34.17
C LYS A 186 -19.23 39.35 35.29
N GLY A 187 -18.65 38.60 36.23
CA GLY A 187 -19.38 37.98 37.34
C GLY A 187 -20.41 36.92 36.91
N ILE A 188 -20.33 36.45 35.66
CA ILE A 188 -21.28 35.47 35.09
C ILE A 188 -21.06 34.09 35.70
N LEU A 189 -19.82 33.73 36.03
CA LEU A 189 -19.49 32.50 36.75
C LEU A 189 -20.13 32.44 38.15
N ALA A 190 -20.20 33.57 38.86
CA ALA A 190 -20.89 33.67 40.15
C ALA A 190 -22.41 33.54 40.00
N ARG A 191 -22.99 34.06 38.90
CA ARG A 191 -24.42 33.88 38.58
C ARG A 191 -24.81 32.45 38.20
N LEU A 192 -23.90 31.68 37.60
CA LEU A 192 -24.13 30.26 37.28
C LEU A 192 -24.04 29.37 38.52
N GLN A 193 -23.16 29.68 39.48
CA GLN A 193 -23.11 28.98 40.77
C GLN A 193 -24.29 29.30 41.69
N SER A 194 -24.87 30.50 41.57
CA SER A 194 -26.04 30.91 42.35
C SER A 194 -27.38 30.49 41.73
N LEU A 195 -27.39 29.79 40.59
CA LEU A 195 -28.56 29.07 40.09
C LEU A 195 -28.72 27.79 40.92
N GLU A 196 -28.92 27.98 42.21
CA GLU A 196 -29.55 26.96 43.07
C GLU A 196 -30.89 26.63 42.44
N TYR A 197 -30.99 25.41 41.94
CA TYR A 197 -32.22 24.82 41.48
C TYR A 197 -33.21 24.86 42.65
N GLN A 198 -34.16 25.81 42.64
CA GLN A 198 -35.28 25.79 43.57
C GLN A 198 -36.13 24.56 43.22
N LEU A 199 -35.84 23.44 43.87
CA LEU A 199 -36.75 22.30 43.91
C LEU A 199 -38.05 22.78 44.57
N PRO A 200 -39.22 22.67 43.91
CA PRO A 200 -40.48 23.02 44.53
C PRO A 200 -40.70 22.15 45.77
N ASP A 201 -40.91 22.81 46.90
CA ASP A 201 -41.14 22.18 48.19
C ASP A 201 -42.53 21.52 48.17
N PHE A 202 -42.58 20.21 47.90
CA PHE A 202 -43.79 19.42 47.98
C PHE A 202 -44.13 19.18 49.46
N LYS A 203 -44.70 20.19 50.11
CA LYS A 203 -45.43 19.99 51.37
C LYS A 203 -46.62 19.07 51.11
N LYS A 204 -46.60 17.91 51.78
CA LYS A 204 -47.76 17.01 51.92
C LYS A 204 -48.95 17.81 52.44
N GLN A 205 -50.02 17.84 51.64
CA GLN A 205 -51.36 18.15 52.13
C GLN A 205 -51.91 16.88 52.77
N ASP A 206 -52.26 16.98 54.05
CA ASP A 206 -53.26 16.11 54.67
C ASP A 206 -54.66 16.47 54.16
#